data_AF-A0A2G9TDD9-F1
#
_entry.id   AF-A0A2G9TDD9-F1
#
_cell.length_a   1.000
_cell.length_b   1.000
_cell.length_c   1.000
_cell.angle_alpha   90.00
_cell.angle_beta   90.00
_cell.angle_gamma   90.00
#
_symmetry.space_group_name_H-M   'P 1'
#
loop_
_entity.id
_entity.type
_entity.pdbx_description
1 polymer ?
#
loop_
_entity_poly.entity_id
_entity_poly.type
_entity_poly.pdbx_seq_one_letter_code
_entity_poly.pdbx_strand_id
1 'polypeptide(L)'
;MCVKAPAGKKVEVKIVELPENVNDDGCIYAGVEIKTHPNQRRTGYRFCSKGDVKSPVLTSNSSLVPVIAYNSENRTTITKLEYRYV
;
A
#
# COMPACT_ATOMS: atom_id res chain seq x y z
N MET A 1 1.18 -2.61 8.94
CA MET A 1 0.64 -1.49 9.77
C MET A 1 -0.83 -1.25 9.44
N CYS A 2 -1.58 -0.56 10.29
CA CYS A 2 -2.96 -0.16 9.98
C CYS A 2 -3.11 1.35 10.21
N VAL A 3 -3.61 2.08 9.22
CA VAL A 3 -3.98 3.49 9.36
C VAL A 3 -5.43 3.57 9.82
N LYS A 4 -5.68 4.34 10.89
CA LYS A 4 -7.02 4.53 11.49
C LYS A 4 -7.39 6.01 11.47
N ALA A 5 -8.35 6.36 10.63
CA ALA A 5 -9.00 7.67 10.65
C ALA A 5 -10.08 7.73 11.75
N PRO A 6 -10.47 8.95 12.18
CA PRO A 6 -11.65 9.15 13.01
C PRO A 6 -12.93 8.57 12.38
N ALA A 7 -13.95 8.34 13.20
CA ALA A 7 -15.23 7.84 12.73
C ALA A 7 -15.83 8.76 11.64
N GLY A 8 -16.34 8.17 10.56
CA GLY A 8 -16.91 8.90 9.42
C GLY A 8 -15.90 9.51 8.45
N LYS A 9 -14.59 9.46 8.75
CA LYS A 9 -13.52 9.93 7.86
C LYS A 9 -12.96 8.79 7.01
N LYS A 10 -12.46 9.14 5.83
CA LYS A 10 -11.74 8.23 4.94
C LYS A 10 -10.23 8.51 5.03
N VAL A 11 -9.45 7.59 4.51
CA VAL A 11 -8.00 7.69 4.39
C VAL A 11 -7.66 7.75 2.92
N GLU A 12 -6.88 8.75 2.53
CA GLU A 12 -6.21 8.77 1.25
C GLU A 12 -4.76 8.33 1.43
N VAL A 13 -4.29 7.42 0.58
CA VAL A 13 -2.92 6.89 0.62
C VAL A 13 -2.24 7.20 -0.72
N LYS A 14 -1.04 7.78 -0.64
CA LYS A 14 -0.17 8.09 -1.77
C LYS A 14 1.12 7.30 -1.66
N ILE A 15 1.53 6.70 -2.78
CA ILE A 15 2.81 6.02 -2.89
C ILE A 15 3.88 7.06 -3.21
N VAL A 16 4.94 7.12 -2.40
CA VAL A 16 6.03 8.09 -2.56
C VAL A 16 7.30 7.40 -3.06
N GLU A 17 7.60 6.22 -2.52
CA GLU A 17 8.78 5.45 -2.88
C GLU A 17 8.48 3.96 -2.80
N LEU A 18 8.96 3.21 -3.78
CA LEU A 18 8.88 1.76 -3.85
C LEU A 18 10.26 1.16 -4.15
N PRO A 19 10.51 -0.08 -3.72
CA PRO A 19 11.76 -0.77 -3.99
C PRO A 19 12.00 -1.03 -5.48
N GLU A 20 13.26 -1.26 -5.82
CA GLU A 20 13.72 -1.57 -7.18
C GLU A 20 14.01 -3.05 -7.34
N ASN A 21 13.94 -3.56 -8.57
CA ASN A 21 14.34 -4.92 -8.94
C ASN A 21 13.64 -6.01 -8.10
N VAL A 22 12.35 -5.81 -7.81
CA VAL A 22 11.51 -6.73 -7.06
C VAL A 22 10.19 -7.09 -7.76
N ASN A 23 10.00 -6.58 -8.98
CA ASN A 23 8.79 -6.71 -9.78
C ASN A 23 8.89 -7.76 -10.89
N ASP A 24 9.93 -8.60 -10.88
CA ASP A 24 10.06 -9.73 -11.79
C ASP A 24 9.01 -10.79 -11.44
N ASP A 25 8.18 -11.17 -12.43
CA ASP A 25 6.99 -12.02 -12.26
C ASP A 25 5.96 -11.47 -11.25
N GLY A 26 5.85 -10.14 -11.19
CA GLY A 26 4.97 -9.43 -10.27
C GLY A 26 5.65 -9.16 -8.92
N CYS A 27 4.86 -8.97 -7.87
CA CYS A 27 5.38 -8.56 -6.56
C CYS A 27 5.71 -9.78 -5.68
N ILE A 28 6.57 -10.69 -6.14
CA ILE A 28 6.91 -11.90 -5.37
C ILE A 28 8.06 -11.66 -4.39
N TYR A 29 8.97 -10.73 -4.70
CA TYR A 29 10.18 -10.52 -3.91
C TYR A 29 10.04 -9.49 -2.80
N ALA A 30 9.27 -8.43 -3.04
CA ALA A 30 8.91 -7.44 -2.06
C ALA A 30 7.77 -6.58 -2.60
N GLY A 31 7.07 -5.90 -1.71
CA GLY A 31 6.07 -4.93 -2.10
C GLY A 31 5.23 -4.46 -0.93
N VAL A 32 4.22 -3.68 -1.28
CA VAL A 32 3.21 -3.22 -0.33
C VAL A 32 1.82 -3.54 -0.86
N GLU A 33 0.99 -4.08 0.01
CA GLU A 33 -0.44 -4.26 -0.22
C GLU A 33 -1.23 -3.22 0.57
N ILE A 34 -2.11 -2.48 -0.12
CA ILE A 34 -2.94 -1.42 0.45
C ILE A 34 -4.41 -1.80 0.27
N LYS A 35 -5.15 -1.96 1.38
CA LYS A 35 -6.56 -2.39 1.36
C LYS A 35 -7.52 -1.22 1.57
N THR A 36 -7.98 -0.62 0.48
CA THR A 36 -8.93 0.52 0.47
C THR A 36 -10.38 0.13 0.14
N HIS A 37 -10.62 -1.16 -0.16
CA HIS A 37 -11.95 -1.69 -0.43
C HIS A 37 -12.86 -1.69 0.81
N PRO A 38 -14.20 -1.69 0.66
CA PRO A 38 -15.12 -1.78 1.80
C PRO A 38 -14.91 -3.06 2.62
N ASN A 39 -14.67 -4.18 1.94
CA ASN A 39 -14.40 -5.47 2.60
C ASN A 39 -12.89 -5.68 2.75
N GLN A 40 -12.41 -5.52 3.98
CA GLN A 40 -11.00 -5.63 4.34
C GLN A 40 -10.45 -7.07 4.33
N ARG A 41 -11.32 -8.09 4.16
CA ARG A 41 -10.89 -9.48 3.99
C ARG A 41 -10.45 -9.81 2.55
N ARG A 42 -10.78 -8.95 1.58
CA ARG A 42 -10.34 -9.12 0.18
C ARG A 42 -8.89 -8.70 0.01
N THR A 43 -8.19 -9.29 -0.95
CA THR A 43 -6.87 -8.82 -1.39
C THR A 43 -6.96 -7.36 -1.82
N GLY A 44 -6.01 -6.55 -1.36
CA GLY A 44 -5.89 -5.15 -1.73
C GLY A 44 -5.06 -4.97 -2.99
N TYR A 45 -4.77 -3.72 -3.31
CA TYR A 45 -3.87 -3.38 -4.40
C TYR A 45 -2.43 -3.64 -3.98
N ARG A 46 -1.66 -4.32 -4.82
CA ARG A 46 -0.25 -4.64 -4.58
C ARG A 46 0.63 -3.80 -5.51
N PHE A 47 1.67 -3.20 -4.94
CA PHE A 47 2.63 -2.36 -5.66
C PHE A 47 4.04 -2.76 -5.30
N CYS A 48 4.91 -2.77 -6.30
CA CYS A 48 6.31 -3.17 -6.16
C CYS A 48 7.23 -2.62 -7.26
N SER A 49 6.69 -1.89 -8.24
CA SER A 49 7.49 -1.27 -9.29
C SER A 49 7.66 0.22 -9.03
N LYS A 50 8.82 0.78 -9.40
CA LYS A 50 9.03 2.23 -9.47
C LYS A 50 7.96 2.95 -10.31
N GLY A 51 7.47 2.29 -11.36
CA GLY A 51 6.40 2.84 -12.20
C GLY A 51 5.11 3.09 -11.43
N ASP A 52 4.85 2.29 -10.41
CA ASP A 52 3.63 2.35 -9.60
C ASP A 52 3.58 3.59 -8.70
N VAL A 53 4.69 4.30 -8.48
CA VAL A 53 4.71 5.59 -7.77
C VAL A 53 3.84 6.64 -8.49
N LYS A 54 3.59 6.45 -9.80
CA LYS A 54 2.70 7.31 -10.60
C LYS A 54 1.22 6.90 -10.49
N SER A 55 0.90 5.89 -9.70
CA SER A 55 -0.48 5.45 -9.49
C SER A 55 -1.34 6.57 -8.87
N PRO A 56 -2.63 6.62 -9.18
CA PRO A 56 -3.56 7.52 -8.51
C PRO A 56 -3.55 7.34 -6.99
N VAL A 57 -3.86 8.41 -6.27
CA VAL A 57 -4.10 8.36 -4.81
C VAL A 57 -5.25 7.40 -4.54
N LEU A 58 -5.05 6.49 -3.58
CA LEU A 58 -6.06 5.50 -3.20
C LEU A 58 -6.93 6.06 -2.07
N THR A 59 -8.20 6.31 -2.35
CA THR A 59 -9.18 6.73 -1.35
C THR A 59 -9.89 5.50 -0.75
N SER A 60 -9.88 5.39 0.58
CA SER A 60 -10.52 4.28 1.28
C SER A 60 -12.04 4.39 1.32
N ASN A 61 -12.70 3.23 1.42
CA ASN A 61 -14.13 3.14 1.69
C ASN A 61 -14.46 2.96 3.19
N SER A 62 -13.42 2.94 4.04
CA SER A 62 -13.52 2.73 5.49
C SER A 62 -12.53 3.63 6.22
N SER A 63 -12.78 3.92 7.50
CA SER A 63 -11.83 4.64 8.36
C SER A 63 -10.59 3.81 8.71
N LEU A 64 -10.59 2.50 8.40
CA LEU A 64 -9.45 1.61 8.60
C LEU A 64 -8.83 1.22 7.25
N VAL A 65 -7.51 1.42 7.12
CA VAL A 65 -6.73 0.94 5.97
C VAL A 65 -5.57 0.05 6.45
N PRO A 66 -5.69 -1.27 6.32
CA PRO A 66 -4.58 -2.19 6.43
C PRO A 66 -3.55 -1.93 5.32
N VAL A 67 -2.29 -1.84 5.73
CA VAL A 67 -1.11 -1.74 4.85
C VAL A 67 -0.15 -2.85 5.23
N ILE A 68 0.13 -3.75 4.29
CA ILE A 68 0.98 -4.91 4.51
C ILE A 68 2.22 -4.74 3.64
N ALA A 69 3.35 -4.45 4.28
CA ALA A 69 4.65 -4.49 3.61
C ALA A 69 5.25 -5.88 3.80
N TYR A 70 5.88 -6.42 2.77
CA TYR A 70 6.51 -7.72 2.79
C TYR A 70 7.76 -7.73 1.90
N ASN A 71 8.66 -8.67 2.20
CA ASN A 71 9.92 -8.88 1.51
C ASN A 71 10.33 -10.35 1.68
N SER A 72 11.03 -10.90 0.70
CA SER A 72 11.67 -12.21 0.79
C SER A 72 12.83 -12.18 1.79
N GLU A 73 13.22 -13.37 2.24
CA GLU A 73 14.38 -13.58 3.10
C GLU A 73 15.65 -12.92 2.50
N ASN A 74 16.47 -12.32 3.36
CA ASN A 74 17.71 -11.61 3.01
C ASN A 74 17.58 -10.40 2.06
N ARG A 75 16.36 -9.87 1.85
CA ARG A 75 16.16 -8.56 1.18
C ARG A 75 15.77 -7.51 2.20
N THR A 76 16.38 -6.33 2.13
CA THR A 76 15.92 -5.14 2.87
C THR A 76 15.42 -4.12 1.87
N THR A 77 14.13 -3.83 1.92
CA THR A 77 13.47 -2.90 1.00
C THR A 77 12.80 -1.78 1.76
N ILE A 78 12.83 -0.58 1.18
CA ILE A 78 12.15 0.59 1.73
C ILE A 78 10.93 0.89 0.87
N THR A 79 9.82 1.20 1.52
CA THR A 79 8.61 1.73 0.89
C THR A 79 8.15 2.93 1.69
N LYS A 80 7.91 4.06 1.02
CA LYS A 80 7.40 5.28 1.65
C LYS A 80 6.00 5.56 1.14
N LEU A 81 5.09 5.74 2.09
CA LEU A 81 3.72 6.11 1.85
C LEU A 81 3.40 7.40 2.61
N GLU A 82 2.65 8.28 1.96
CA GLU A 82 1.99 9.40 2.61
C GLU A 82 0.52 9.08 2.78
N TYR A 83 -0.08 9.58 3.86
CA TYR A 83 -1.53 9.47 4.05
C TYR A 83 -2.11 10.74 4.64
N ARG A 84 -3.40 10.96 4.38
CA ARG A 84 -4.20 12.01 5.02
C ARG A 84 -5.63 11.54 5.28
N TYR A 85 -6.29 12.18 6.23
CA TYR A 85 -7.70 11.96 6.51
C TYR A 85 -8.56 12.95 5.72
N VAL A 86 -9.64 12.48 5.12
CA VAL A 86 -10.62 13.29 4.37
C VAL A 86 -12.03 13.06 4.90
#